data_AF-A0AAU2SCC8-F1
#
_entry.id   AF-A0AAU2SCC8-F1
#
_cell.length_a   1.000
_cell.length_b   1.000
_cell.length_c   1.000
_cell.angle_alpha   90.00
_cell.angle_beta   90.00
_cell.angle_gamma   90.00
#
_symmetry.space_group_name_H-M   'P 1'
#
loop_
_entity.id
_entity.type
_entity.pdbx_description
1 polymer ?
#
loop_
_entity_poly.entity_id
_entity_poly.type
_entity_poly.pdbx_seq_one_letter_code
_entity_poly.pdbx_strand_id
1 'polypeptide(L)'
;MDTDAAIEAGWQKARDDGRVRPELLDLAYADPRLRRRFPWVGMGELHFSRTAEQPWTWDIPFVLSEYGGTYFVMGPSRQESFGRVTTAREAIDLVLEHLPDE
;
A
#
# COMPACT_ATOMS: atom_id res chain seq x y z
N MET A 1 -11.28 -17.53 9.54
CA MET A 1 -9.86 -17.16 9.72
C MET A 1 -9.85 -15.87 10.49
N ASP A 2 -8.98 -15.69 11.47
CA ASP A 2 -8.87 -14.42 12.20
C ASP A 2 -8.36 -13.35 11.23
N THR A 3 -9.20 -12.35 10.94
CA THR A 3 -8.92 -11.27 9.98
C THR A 3 -7.67 -10.49 10.38
N ASP A 4 -7.46 -10.25 11.67
CA ASP A 4 -6.30 -9.51 12.17
C ASP A 4 -5.03 -10.34 11.97
N ALA A 5 -5.08 -11.64 12.24
CA ALA A 5 -3.97 -12.54 11.99
C ALA A 5 -3.63 -12.62 10.49
N ALA A 6 -4.65 -12.61 9.62
CA ALA A 6 -4.45 -12.61 8.17
C ALA A 6 -3.84 -11.29 7.66
N ILE A 7 -4.26 -10.15 8.21
CA ILE A 7 -3.68 -8.83 7.92
C ILE A 7 -2.21 -8.78 8.34
N GLU A 8 -1.89 -9.18 9.57
CA GLU A 8 -0.51 -9.19 10.05
C GLU A 8 0.38 -10.17 9.26
N ALA A 9 -0.15 -11.34 8.87
CA ALA A 9 0.55 -12.26 7.96
C ALA A 9 0.76 -11.64 6.56
N GLY A 10 -0.19 -10.86 6.06
CA GLY A 10 -0.04 -10.10 4.82
C GLY A 10 1.10 -9.08 4.89
N TRP A 11 1.19 -8.35 6.01
CA TRP A 11 2.28 -7.40 6.26
C TRP A 11 3.64 -8.10 6.34
N GLN A 12 3.73 -9.23 7.02
CA GLN A 12 4.96 -10.01 7.05
C GLN A 12 5.34 -10.49 5.64
N LYS A 13 4.38 -11.02 4.88
CA LYS A 13 4.61 -11.46 3.50
C LYS A 13 5.09 -10.33 2.59
N ALA A 14 4.54 -9.12 2.73
CA ALA A 14 4.97 -7.96 1.95
C ALA A 14 6.42 -7.55 2.26
N ARG A 15 6.87 -7.69 3.53
CA ARG A 15 8.27 -7.48 3.93
C ARG A 15 9.19 -8.55 3.36
N ASP A 16 8.77 -9.81 3.45
CA ASP A 16 9.56 -10.95 2.96
C ASP A 16 9.69 -10.98 1.43
N ASP A 17 8.73 -10.40 0.71
CA ASP A 17 8.69 -10.33 -0.76
C ASP A 17 9.83 -9.49 -1.36
N GLY A 18 10.26 -8.43 -0.67
CA GLY A 18 11.44 -7.64 -1.03
C GLY A 18 11.33 -6.77 -2.29
N ARG A 19 10.21 -6.79 -3.03
CA ARG A 19 10.02 -5.92 -4.21
C ARG A 19 9.65 -4.47 -3.85
N VAL A 20 9.08 -4.27 -2.67
CA VAL A 20 8.75 -2.94 -2.13
C VAL A 20 9.82 -2.54 -1.13
N ARG A 21 10.22 -1.26 -1.16
CA ARG A 21 11.25 -0.73 -0.26
C ARG A 21 10.79 -0.82 1.21
N PRO A 22 11.64 -1.29 2.14
CA PRO A 22 11.26 -1.44 3.55
C PRO A 22 10.74 -0.16 4.20
N GLU A 23 11.34 0.99 3.88
CA GLU A 23 10.91 2.30 4.39
C GLU A 23 9.45 2.65 4.07
N LEU A 24 8.94 2.23 2.90
CA LEU A 24 7.55 2.44 2.50
C LEU A 24 6.62 1.52 3.31
N LEU A 25 7.00 0.25 3.48
CA LEU A 25 6.25 -0.71 4.28
C LEU A 25 6.17 -0.28 5.75
N ASP A 26 7.27 0.20 6.32
CA ASP A 26 7.32 0.62 7.71
C ASP A 26 6.49 1.87 7.98
N LEU A 27 6.51 2.85 7.05
CA LEU A 27 5.67 4.04 7.15
C LEU A 27 4.18 3.70 6.99
N ALA A 28 3.83 2.84 6.03
CA ALA A 28 2.45 2.41 5.86
C ALA A 28 1.94 1.61 7.07
N TYR A 29 2.78 0.72 7.64
CA TYR A 29 2.44 -0.05 8.82
C TYR A 29 2.31 0.80 10.09
N ALA A 30 2.99 1.95 10.16
CA ALA A 30 2.92 2.85 11.30
C ALA A 30 1.59 3.63 11.40
N ASP A 31 0.89 3.87 10.28
CA ASP A 31 -0.42 4.52 10.29
C ASP A 31 -1.55 3.50 10.56
N PRO A 32 -2.35 3.65 11.63
CA PRO A 32 -3.41 2.71 11.98
C PRO A 32 -4.49 2.53 10.90
N ARG A 33 -4.71 3.53 10.02
CA ARG A 33 -5.69 3.45 8.94
C ARG A 33 -5.23 2.48 7.85
N LEU A 34 -3.93 2.47 7.54
CA LEU A 34 -3.34 1.55 6.56
C LEU A 34 -2.99 0.20 7.17
N ARG A 35 -2.48 0.15 8.41
CA ARG A 35 -2.15 -1.10 9.10
C ARG A 35 -3.32 -2.07 9.18
N ARG A 36 -4.54 -1.54 9.37
CA ARG A 36 -5.79 -2.33 9.39
C ARG A 36 -6.29 -2.78 8.02
N ARG A 37 -5.62 -2.40 6.93
CA ARG A 37 -5.90 -2.88 5.58
C ARG A 37 -4.95 -4.04 5.27
N PHE A 38 -5.44 -5.01 4.52
CA PHE A 38 -4.62 -6.12 4.05
C PHE A 38 -3.66 -5.62 2.96
N PRO A 39 -2.33 -5.69 3.17
CA PRO A 39 -1.38 -5.31 2.14
C PRO A 39 -1.18 -6.45 1.15
N TRP A 40 -0.96 -6.12 -0.12
CA TRP A 40 -0.46 -7.08 -1.08
C TRP A 40 0.46 -6.41 -2.09
N VAL A 41 1.43 -7.18 -2.59
CA VAL A 41 2.45 -6.69 -3.50
C VAL A 41 2.27 -7.33 -4.88
N GLY A 42 2.04 -6.52 -5.90
CA GLY A 42 1.95 -6.93 -7.31
C GLY A 42 2.87 -6.06 -8.17
N MET A 43 3.68 -6.63 -9.06
CA MET A 43 4.59 -5.86 -9.94
C MET A 43 5.51 -4.84 -9.25
N GLY A 44 5.84 -4.99 -7.95
CA GLY A 44 6.62 -4.01 -7.19
C GLY A 44 5.80 -2.84 -6.61
N GLU A 45 4.49 -2.99 -6.63
CA GLU A 45 3.52 -2.02 -6.16
C GLU A 45 2.95 -2.46 -4.82
N LEU A 46 2.87 -1.54 -3.87
CA LEU A 46 2.21 -1.75 -2.58
C LEU A 46 0.75 -1.32 -2.67
N HIS A 47 -0.14 -2.27 -2.49
CA HIS A 47 -1.59 -2.06 -2.51
C HIS A 47 -2.21 -2.37 -1.16
N PHE A 48 -3.40 -1.81 -0.93
CA PHE A 48 -4.18 -1.97 0.29
C PHE A 48 -5.58 -2.48 -0.06
N SER A 49 -6.05 -3.50 0.66
CA SER A 49 -7.38 -4.08 0.52
C SER A 49 -8.16 -3.96 1.83
N ARG A 50 -9.47 -3.72 1.74
CA ARG A 50 -10.38 -3.73 2.90
C ARG A 50 -10.62 -5.14 3.46
N THR A 51 -10.35 -6.16 2.67
CA THR A 51 -10.47 -7.58 3.06
C THR A 51 -9.15 -8.32 2.91
N ALA A 52 -8.89 -9.26 3.82
CA ALA A 52 -7.77 -10.20 3.71
C ALA A 52 -8.09 -11.43 2.85
N GLU A 53 -9.36 -11.62 2.49
CA GLU A 53 -9.83 -12.75 1.67
C GLU A 53 -9.92 -12.37 0.19
N GLN A 54 -9.74 -13.34 -0.71
CA GLN A 54 -9.93 -13.09 -2.13
C GLN A 54 -11.42 -13.09 -2.50
N PRO A 55 -11.87 -12.22 -3.42
CA PRO A 55 -11.06 -11.23 -4.15
C PRO A 55 -10.70 -10.00 -3.31
N TRP A 56 -9.45 -9.55 -3.40
CA TRP A 56 -8.99 -8.32 -2.74
C TRP A 56 -9.64 -7.08 -3.37
N THR A 57 -9.87 -6.03 -2.58
CA THR A 57 -10.42 -4.78 -3.10
C THR A 57 -9.33 -3.93 -3.74
N TRP A 58 -9.70 -3.22 -4.81
CA TRP A 58 -8.91 -2.22 -5.54
C TRP A 58 -9.68 -0.91 -5.57
N ASP A 59 -9.83 -0.29 -4.41
CA ASP A 59 -10.62 0.92 -4.19
C ASP A 59 -9.86 1.98 -3.39
N ILE A 60 -8.58 1.74 -3.12
CA ILE A 60 -7.67 2.61 -2.39
C ILE A 60 -6.49 2.93 -3.30
N PRO A 61 -5.91 4.15 -3.21
CA PRO A 61 -4.65 4.45 -3.88
C PRO A 61 -3.54 3.44 -3.55
N PHE A 62 -2.63 3.22 -4.49
CA PHE A 62 -1.49 2.32 -4.32
C PHE A 62 -0.20 3.00 -4.75
N VAL A 63 0.94 2.47 -4.27
CA VAL A 63 2.25 3.09 -4.49
C VAL A 63 3.13 2.18 -5.32
N LEU A 64 3.67 2.70 -6.41
CA LEU A 64 4.73 2.06 -7.19
C LEU A 64 6.08 2.56 -6.69
N SER A 65 6.95 1.63 -6.29
CA SER A 65 8.36 1.94 -6.00
C SER A 65 9.16 1.87 -7.30
N GLU A 66 9.67 2.99 -7.78
CA GLU A 66 10.33 3.02 -9.08
C GLU A 66 11.85 2.88 -9.00
N TYR A 67 12.42 2.47 -10.13
CA TYR A 67 13.86 2.47 -10.32
C TYR A 67 14.36 3.92 -10.33
N GLY A 68 15.29 4.25 -9.42
CA GLY A 68 15.77 5.63 -9.22
C GLY A 68 15.34 6.29 -7.91
N GLY A 69 14.46 5.65 -7.11
CA GLY A 69 14.13 6.13 -5.76
C GLY A 69 12.91 7.04 -5.67
N THR A 70 12.18 7.22 -6.77
CA THR A 70 10.88 7.89 -6.74
C THR A 70 9.76 6.92 -6.40
N TYR A 71 8.67 7.49 -5.90
CA TYR A 71 7.42 6.81 -5.60
C TYR A 71 6.33 7.41 -6.46
N PHE A 72 5.53 6.57 -7.10
CA PHE A 72 4.41 7.01 -7.91
C PHE A 72 3.10 6.53 -7.28
N VAL A 73 2.20 7.46 -6.96
CA VAL A 73 0.93 7.16 -6.30
C VAL A 73 -0.19 7.19 -7.33
N MET A 74 -0.86 6.06 -7.50
CA MET A 74 -1.90 5.85 -8.51
C MET A 74 -3.24 5.61 -7.84
N GLY A 75 -4.29 6.09 -8.49
CA GLY A 75 -5.67 5.79 -8.11
C GLY A 75 -6.08 4.36 -8.42
N PRO A 76 -7.17 3.87 -7.82
CA PRO A 76 -7.57 2.47 -7.91
C PRO A 76 -7.88 2.01 -9.34
N SER A 77 -8.32 2.94 -10.19
CA SER A 77 -8.60 2.71 -11.62
C SER A 77 -7.35 2.58 -12.48
N ARG A 78 -6.16 2.91 -11.94
CA ARG A 78 -4.88 3.06 -12.66
C ARG A 78 -4.90 4.10 -13.79
N GLN A 79 -6.00 4.84 -13.95
CA GLN A 79 -6.13 5.93 -14.92
C GLN A 79 -5.88 7.29 -14.27
N GLU A 80 -6.04 7.37 -12.96
CA GLU A 80 -5.74 8.54 -12.16
C GLU A 80 -4.36 8.40 -11.49
N SER A 81 -3.63 9.50 -11.44
CA SER A 81 -2.35 9.62 -10.75
C SER A 81 -2.47 10.76 -9.75
N PHE A 82 -2.16 10.50 -8.48
CA PHE A 82 -2.13 11.53 -7.44
C PHE A 82 -0.77 12.24 -7.38
N GLY A 83 0.27 11.65 -7.95
CA GLY A 83 1.55 12.32 -8.15
C GLY A 83 2.75 11.40 -8.04
N ARG A 84 3.90 11.95 -8.43
CA ARG A 84 5.22 11.33 -8.24
C ARG A 84 6.01 12.14 -7.23
N VAL A 85 6.57 11.45 -6.24
CA VAL A 85 7.29 12.04 -5.11
C VAL A 85 8.63 11.34 -4.90
N THR A 86 9.50 11.92 -4.07
CA THR A 86 10.89 11.45 -3.91
C THR A 86 11.16 10.78 -2.58
N THR A 87 10.18 10.81 -1.67
CA THR A 87 10.29 10.16 -0.36
C THR A 87 9.12 9.22 -0.11
N ALA A 88 9.37 8.16 0.66
CA ALA A 88 8.32 7.22 1.06
C ALA A 88 7.25 7.89 1.93
N ARG A 89 7.64 8.89 2.73
CA ARG A 89 6.71 9.66 3.58
C ARG A 89 5.70 10.41 2.74
N GLU A 90 6.15 11.19 1.76
CA GLU A 90 5.26 11.91 0.84
C GLU A 90 4.32 10.96 0.10
N ALA A 91 4.81 9.76 -0.26
CA ALA A 91 3.99 8.78 -0.96
C ALA A 91 2.87 8.25 -0.06
N ILE A 92 3.16 7.95 1.20
CA ILE A 92 2.15 7.53 2.19
C ILE A 92 1.20 8.68 2.50
N ASP A 93 1.69 9.90 2.67
CA ASP A 93 0.85 11.09 2.92
C ASP A 93 -0.16 11.29 1.78
N LEU A 94 0.26 11.14 0.51
CA LEU A 94 -0.64 11.18 -0.65
C LEU A 94 -1.67 10.04 -0.65
N VAL A 95 -1.28 8.81 -0.30
CA VAL A 95 -2.25 7.70 -0.16
C VAL A 95 -3.30 8.05 0.90
N LEU A 96 -2.85 8.61 2.03
CA LEU A 96 -3.70 8.96 3.17
C LEU A 96 -4.66 10.11 2.85
N GLU A 97 -4.21 11.11 2.07
CA GLU A 97 -5.03 12.23 1.60
C GLU A 97 -6.16 11.77 0.66
N HIS A 98 -5.92 10.71 -0.11
CA HIS A 98 -6.86 10.16 -1.08
C HIS A 98 -7.52 8.84 -0.63
N LEU A 99 -7.51 8.54 0.68
CA LEU A 99 -8.30 7.42 1.19
C LEU A 99 -9.80 7.69 0.98
N PRO A 100 -10.58 6.68 0.57
CA PRO A 100 -12.04 6.82 0.55
C PRO A 100 -12.56 7.02 1.99
N ASP A 101 -13.57 7.86 2.13
CA ASP A 101 -14.35 8.00 3.35
C ASP A 101 -15.00 6.65 3.74
N GLU A 102 -15.23 6.43 5.05
CA GLU A 102 -15.81 5.19 5.60
C GLU A 102 -17.28 4.96 5.23
#